data_AF-A0A7J8I8P7-F1
#
_entry.id   AF-A0A7J8I8P7-F1
#
_cell.length_a   1.000
_cell.length_b   1.000
_cell.length_c   1.000
_cell.angle_alpha   90.00
_cell.angle_beta   90.00
_cell.angle_gamma   90.00
#
_symmetry.space_group_name_H-M   'P 1'
#
loop_
_entity.id
_entity.type
_entity.pdbx_description
1 polymer ?
#
loop_
_entity_poly.entity_id
_entity_poly.type
_entity_poly.pdbx_seq_one_letter_code
_entity_poly.pdbx_strand_id
1 'polypeptide(L)'
;MHESQGPVSFKDVAVDFTQEEWQQLDPVEKTTYRDVMLENYSHLVSVGYDSTKPNVIVKLEQGEEPWVAEGDFPCQSCPGCDLDLACRP
;
A
#
# COMPACT_ATOMS: atom_id res chain seq x y z
N MET A 1 -31.94 19.42 -9.71
CA MET A 1 -31.92 18.00 -9.33
C MET A 1 -30.54 17.76 -8.77
N HIS A 2 -30.42 17.33 -7.51
CA HIS A 2 -29.09 16.98 -6.99
C HIS A 2 -28.73 15.64 -7.62
N GLU A 3 -27.79 15.68 -8.56
CA GLU A 3 -27.16 14.47 -9.07
C GLU A 3 -26.49 13.80 -7.87
N SER A 4 -26.94 12.60 -7.52
CA SER A 4 -26.29 11.80 -6.48
C SER A 4 -24.92 11.40 -6.99
N GLN A 5 -23.88 12.12 -6.54
CA GLN A 5 -22.50 11.67 -6.67
C GLN A 5 -22.40 10.28 -6.04
N GLY A 6 -21.81 9.33 -6.75
CA GLY A 6 -21.71 7.93 -6.31
C GLY A 6 -20.95 7.77 -4.98
N PRO A 7 -20.87 6.54 -4.44
CA PRO A 7 -20.15 6.29 -3.20
C PRO A 7 -18.67 6.69 -3.36
N VAL A 8 -18.17 7.51 -2.43
CA VAL A 8 -16.75 7.86 -2.33
C VAL A 8 -15.95 6.63 -1.94
N SER A 9 -14.87 6.35 -2.65
CA SER A 9 -13.96 5.24 -2.39
C SER A 9 -12.61 5.75 -1.88
N PHE A 10 -11.78 4.83 -1.37
CA PHE A 10 -10.41 5.16 -0.98
C PHE A 10 -9.59 5.78 -2.12
N LYS A 11 -9.82 5.35 -3.37
CA LYS A 11 -9.12 5.89 -4.54
C LYS A 11 -9.44 7.35 -4.82
N ASP A 12 -10.62 7.82 -4.42
CA ASP A 12 -11.04 9.21 -4.66
C ASP A 12 -10.37 10.20 -3.70
N VAL A 13 -9.82 9.70 -2.58
CA VAL A 13 -9.13 10.50 -1.56
C VAL A 13 -7.66 10.12 -1.40
N ALA A 14 -7.20 9.09 -2.10
CA ALA A 14 -5.82 8.65 -2.11
C ALA A 14 -4.97 9.61 -2.93
N VAL A 15 -3.75 9.87 -2.45
CA VAL A 15 -2.69 10.41 -3.28
C VAL A 15 -1.93 9.24 -3.86
N ASP A 16 -1.74 9.22 -5.17
CA ASP A 16 -0.96 8.19 -5.84
C ASP A 16 0.35 8.81 -6.34
N PHE A 17 1.46 8.20 -5.95
CA PHE A 17 2.77 8.48 -6.50
C PHE A 17 3.18 7.35 -7.43
N THR A 18 3.82 7.68 -8.55
CA THR A 18 4.59 6.69 -9.30
C THR A 18 5.77 6.20 -8.46
N GLN A 19 6.35 5.05 -8.82
CA GLN A 19 7.52 4.53 -8.13
C GLN A 19 8.69 5.52 -8.22
N GLU A 20 8.88 6.16 -9.37
CA GLU A 20 9.91 7.17 -9.60
C GLU A 20 9.71 8.40 -8.72
N GLU A 21 8.48 8.96 -8.67
CA GLU A 21 8.16 10.10 -7.81
C GLU A 21 8.36 9.77 -6.34
N TRP A 22 7.98 8.58 -5.89
CA TRP A 22 8.20 8.16 -4.53
C TRP A 22 9.68 8.10 -4.14
N GLN A 23 10.54 7.59 -5.03
CA GLN A 23 11.97 7.53 -4.76
C GLN A 23 12.61 8.92 -4.65
N GLN A 24 11.96 9.95 -5.18
CA GLN A 24 12.40 11.35 -5.04
C GLN A 24 11.88 12.02 -3.76
N LEU A 25 10.93 11.41 -3.04
CA LEU A 25 10.41 11.98 -1.80
C LEU A 25 11.42 11.88 -0.66
N ASP A 26 11.51 12.96 0.12
CA ASP A 26 12.28 12.96 1.35
C ASP A 26 11.63 12.06 2.41
N PRO A 27 12.40 11.54 3.39
CA PRO A 27 11.85 10.70 4.48
C PRO A 27 10.67 11.34 5.22
N VAL A 28 10.67 12.67 5.35
CA VAL A 28 9.60 13.44 5.99
C VAL A 28 8.32 13.41 5.14
N GLU A 29 8.45 13.53 3.81
CA GLU A 29 7.31 13.45 2.88
C GLU A 29 6.73 12.03 2.85
N LYS A 30 7.57 11.00 2.84
CA LYS A 30 7.14 9.60 2.93
C LYS A 30 6.38 9.30 4.22
N THR A 31 6.83 9.87 5.34
CA THR A 31 6.13 9.79 6.64
C THR A 31 4.79 10.52 6.58
N THR A 32 4.77 11.72 6.01
CA THR A 32 3.55 12.51 5.84
C THR A 32 2.52 11.77 4.97
N TYR A 33 2.97 11.14 3.88
CA TYR A 33 2.13 10.28 3.06
C TYR A 33 1.49 9.17 3.87
N ARG A 34 2.30 8.43 4.65
CA ARG A 34 1.81 7.35 5.50
C ARG A 34 0.71 7.84 6.44
N ASP A 35 0.96 8.93 7.15
CA ASP A 35 0.03 9.48 8.14
C ASP A 35 -1.29 9.93 7.47
N VAL A 36 -1.20 10.67 6.37
CA VAL A 36 -2.36 11.15 5.61
C VAL A 36 -3.18 9.98 5.05
N MET A 37 -2.54 8.94 4.51
CA MET A 37 -3.25 7.81 3.92
C MET A 37 -3.95 6.95 4.97
N LEU A 38 -3.34 6.76 6.14
CA LEU A 38 -3.97 6.07 7.27
C LEU A 38 -5.14 6.89 7.84
N GLU A 39 -4.97 8.21 7.98
CA GLU A 39 -6.02 9.12 8.42
C GLU A 39 -7.22 9.12 7.44
N ASN A 40 -6.95 9.19 6.14
CA ASN A 40 -7.98 9.12 5.09
C ASN A 40 -8.78 7.81 5.17
N TYR A 41 -8.11 6.66 5.34
CA TYR A 41 -8.82 5.38 5.52
C TYR A 41 -9.68 5.38 6.79
N SER A 42 -9.13 5.85 7.91
CA SER A 42 -9.87 5.96 9.18
C SER A 42 -11.13 6.83 9.04
N HIS A 43 -11.03 7.95 8.33
CA HIS A 43 -12.16 8.82 8.05
C HIS A 43 -13.22 8.14 7.18
N LEU A 44 -12.83 7.42 6.13
CA LEU A 44 -13.78 6.67 5.29
C LEU A 44 -14.52 5.59 6.08
N VAL A 45 -13.81 4.84 6.91
CA VAL A 45 -14.44 3.85 7.81
C VAL A 45 -15.40 4.53 8.79
N SER A 46 -15.01 5.69 9.33
CA SER A 46 -15.83 6.44 10.31
C SER A 46 -17.14 6.96 9.72
N VAL A 47 -17.16 7.33 8.44
CA VAL A 47 -18.39 7.78 7.76
C VAL A 47 -19.21 6.61 7.16
N GLY A 48 -18.79 5.37 7.40
CA GLY A 48 -19.54 4.17 7.02
C GLY A 48 -19.28 3.65 5.60
N TYR A 49 -18.15 4.02 4.96
CA TYR A 49 -17.74 3.40 3.70
C TYR A 49 -17.12 2.01 3.93
N ASP A 50 -16.91 1.30 2.82
CA ASP A 50 -16.46 -0.09 2.79
C ASP A 50 -15.20 -0.29 3.65
N SER A 51 -15.33 -1.16 4.66
CA SER A 51 -14.25 -1.52 5.58
C SER A 51 -13.17 -2.38 4.93
N THR A 52 -13.37 -2.82 3.69
CA THR A 52 -12.37 -3.57 2.92
C THR A 52 -11.07 -2.78 2.87
N LYS A 53 -10.07 -3.27 3.59
CA LYS A 53 -8.80 -2.56 3.77
C LYS A 53 -7.96 -2.66 2.50
N PRO A 54 -7.61 -1.53 1.85
CA PRO A 54 -6.75 -1.53 0.67
C PRO A 54 -5.36 -2.12 0.99
N ASN A 55 -4.74 -2.82 0.03
CA ASN A 55 -3.40 -3.40 0.21
C ASN A 55 -2.36 -2.34 0.61
N VAL A 56 -2.45 -1.13 0.02
CA VAL A 56 -1.61 0.02 0.42
C VAL A 56 -1.77 0.38 1.90
N ILE A 57 -2.98 0.34 2.45
CA ILE A 57 -3.21 0.60 3.88
C ILE A 57 -2.58 -0.48 4.75
N VAL A 58 -2.71 -1.76 4.36
CA VAL A 58 -2.09 -2.87 5.09
C VAL A 58 -0.57 -2.71 5.18
N LYS A 59 0.08 -2.37 4.06
CA LYS A 59 1.54 -2.13 4.01
C LYS A 59 1.96 -0.92 4.85
N LEU A 60 1.22 0.18 4.75
CA LEU A 60 1.50 1.40 5.51
C LEU A 60 1.34 1.18 7.02
N GLU A 61 0.39 0.36 7.48
CA GLU A 61 0.29 -0.02 8.89
C GLU A 61 1.51 -0.80 9.37
N GLN A 62 2.04 -1.69 8.52
CA GLN A 62 3.25 -2.48 8.78
C GLN A 62 4.54 -1.66 8.69
N GLY A 63 4.47 -0.43 8.17
CA GLY A 63 5.63 0.43 7.94
C GLY A 63 6.42 0.06 6.67
N GLU A 64 5.79 -0.70 5.77
CA GLU A 64 6.35 -1.10 4.48
C GLU A 64 6.05 -0.06 3.38
N GLU A 65 6.79 -0.12 2.28
CA GLU A 65 6.56 0.74 1.13
C GLU A 65 5.32 0.31 0.31
N PRO A 66 4.50 1.24 -0.21
CA PRO A 66 3.31 0.94 -1.02
C PRO A 66 3.53 -0.03 -2.20
N TRP A 67 4.65 0.10 -2.94
CA TRP A 67 4.99 -0.74 -4.12
C TRP A 67 5.92 -1.91 -3.81
N VAL A 68 6.09 -2.36 -2.56
CA VAL A 68 6.79 -3.65 -2.34
C VAL A 68 6.04 -4.69 -3.17
N ALA A 69 6.67 -5.17 -4.24
CA ALA A 69 6.04 -6.10 -5.16
C ALA A 69 5.56 -7.31 -4.36
N GLU A 70 4.35 -7.78 -4.64
CA GLU A 70 3.95 -9.14 -4.26
C GLU A 70 4.84 -10.11 -5.04
N GLY A 71 6.10 -10.25 -4.63
CA GLY A 71 7.14 -10.80 -5.49
C GLY A 71 8.50 -11.02 -4.83
N ASP A 72 8.71 -10.54 -3.60
CA ASP A 72 9.86 -10.95 -2.78
C ASP A 72 9.39 -11.29 -1.37
N PHE A 73 8.45 -12.23 -1.29
CA PHE A 73 8.46 -13.11 -0.12
C PHE A 73 9.78 -13.90 -0.26
N PRO A 74 10.81 -13.73 0.60
CA PRO A 74 11.74 -14.84 0.76
C PRO A 74 10.86 -16.04 1.10
N CYS A 75 11.05 -17.20 0.45
CA CYS A 75 10.27 -18.41 0.73
C CYS A 75 10.32 -18.70 2.25
N GLN A 76 9.43 -18.09 3.03
CA GLN A 76 9.29 -18.33 4.46
C GLN A 76 8.28 -19.46 4.59
N SER A 77 8.61 -20.58 3.95
CA SER A 77 8.14 -21.94 4.23
C SER A 77 8.66 -22.89 3.15
N CYS A 78 9.98 -23.09 3.12
CA CYS A 78 10.57 -24.20 2.39
C CYS A 78 11.38 -25.05 3.40
N PRO A 79 10.79 -26.03 4.11
CA PRO A 79 11.57 -27.01 4.83
C PRO A 79 12.12 -28.01 3.79
N GLY A 80 13.20 -27.63 3.11
CA GLY A 80 13.87 -28.51 2.15
C GLY A 80 14.45 -27.84 0.91
N CYS A 81 14.98 -26.62 1.00
CA CYS A 81 15.90 -26.14 -0.03
C CYS A 81 17.21 -26.94 0.08
N ASP A 82 17.30 -28.04 -0.66
CA ASP A 82 18.56 -28.67 -0.99
C ASP A 82 19.30 -27.75 -1.97
N LEU A 83 20.42 -27.21 -1.49
CA LEU A 83 21.35 -26.37 -2.22
C LEU A 83 21.97 -27.19 -3.36
N ASP A 84 21.48 -27.06 -4.59
CA ASP A 84 22.35 -27.02 -5.78
C ASP A 84 21.60 -26.64 -7.08
N LEU A 85 22.24 -25.81 -7.90
CA LEU A 85 22.14 -25.81 -9.38
C LEU A 85 21.18 -24.88 -10.14
N ALA A 86 20.70 -23.75 -9.60
CA ALA A 86 19.95 -22.78 -10.42
C ALA A 86 20.56 -21.37 -10.55
N CYS A 87 21.79 -21.15 -10.07
CA CYS A 87 22.60 -20.02 -10.54
C CYS A 87 23.76 -20.54 -11.36
N ARG A 88 23.68 -20.46 -12.69
CA ARG A 88 24.83 -20.31 -13.59
C ARG A 88 24.37 -19.66 -14.91
N PRO A 89 25.31 -19.00 -15.61
CA PRO A 89 25.27 -17.56 -15.95
C PRO A 89 24.42 -17.22 -17.17
#